data_AF-A0A9X0B2Y3-F1
#
_entry.id   AF-A0A9X0B2Y3-F1
#
_cell.length_a   1.000
_cell.length_b   1.000
_cell.length_c   1.000
_cell.angle_alpha   90.00
_cell.angle_beta   90.00
_cell.angle_gamma   90.00
#
_symmetry.space_group_name_H-M   'P 1'
#
loop_
_entity.id
_entity.type
_entity.pdbx_description
1 polymer ?
#
loop_
_entity_poly.entity_id
_entity_poly.type
_entity_poly.pdbx_seq_one_letter_code
_entity_poly.pdbx_strand_id
1 'polypeptide(L)'
;GWKWKRVVAGRKSIHRAFSSATSPPTVAMDAQKQLQALSDEFQQLQTELEGLVDARQKLESQQQENQGVQSEFAQLDDESNIYKLVGPVLLKQDKAEATMAVNGRLEFIEKEIKRIEGEITEKEEKGEKKRAEVLQIQAQAQAQQQQQAAAASA
;
A
#
# COMPACT_ATOMS: atom_id res chain seq x y z
N GLY A 1 20.39 -45.30 49.33
CA GLY A 1 20.56 -46.35 48.31
C GLY A 1 19.71 -47.53 48.65
N TRP A 2 18.91 -48.02 47.69
CA TRP A 2 18.28 -49.35 47.70
C TRP A 2 18.23 -49.81 46.23
N LYS A 3 19.13 -50.72 45.86
CA LYS A 3 19.14 -51.39 44.55
C LYS A 3 18.18 -52.56 44.60
N TRP A 4 17.21 -52.61 43.68
CA TRP A 4 16.43 -53.83 43.44
C TRP A 4 16.79 -54.39 42.06
N LYS A 5 17.31 -55.62 42.07
CA LYS A 5 17.72 -56.38 40.88
C LYS A 5 16.51 -56.88 40.10
N ARG A 6 16.57 -56.74 38.78
CA ARG A 6 15.65 -57.28 37.78
C ARG A 6 16.03 -58.73 37.46
N VAL A 7 15.07 -59.66 37.51
CA VAL A 7 14.95 -60.82 36.59
C VAL A 7 13.49 -61.31 36.64
N VAL A 8 12.75 -61.26 35.52
CA VAL A 8 11.91 -62.36 35.02
C VAL A 8 11.80 -62.25 33.48
N ALA A 9 11.87 -63.43 32.88
CA ALA A 9 11.88 -63.81 31.48
C ALA A 9 10.79 -63.24 30.56
N GLY A 10 11.23 -62.92 29.34
CA GLY A 10 10.61 -63.33 28.07
C GLY A 10 9.09 -63.38 27.97
N ARG A 11 8.50 -62.28 27.48
CA ARG A 11 7.40 -62.28 26.50
C ARG A 11 7.55 -61.03 25.63
N LYS A 12 7.60 -61.23 24.32
CA LYS A 12 7.57 -60.15 23.32
C LYS A 12 6.23 -59.44 23.43
N SER A 13 6.17 -58.35 24.18
CA SER A 13 5.10 -57.36 24.02
C SER A 13 5.38 -56.59 22.75
N ILE A 14 4.49 -56.75 21.78
CA ILE A 14 4.34 -55.84 20.65
C ILE A 14 3.93 -54.50 21.26
N HIS A 15 4.89 -53.64 21.56
CA HIS A 15 4.61 -52.23 21.77
C HIS A 15 4.16 -51.67 20.43
N ARG A 16 2.84 -51.58 20.25
CA ARG A 16 2.24 -50.63 19.30
C ARG A 16 2.67 -49.25 19.77
N ALA A 17 3.73 -48.73 19.16
CA ALA A 17 4.12 -47.34 19.32
C ALA A 17 2.95 -46.49 18.81
N PHE A 18 2.20 -45.91 19.75
CA PHE A 18 1.32 -44.80 19.44
C PHE A 18 2.23 -43.60 19.16
N SER A 19 2.69 -43.50 17.92
CA SER A 19 3.33 -42.29 17.42
C SER A 19 2.22 -41.32 17.05
N SER A 20 1.79 -40.49 18.01
CA SER A 20 1.16 -39.22 17.67
C SER A 20 2.26 -38.28 17.20
N ALA A 21 2.73 -38.48 15.96
CA ALA A 21 3.51 -37.49 15.27
C ALA A 21 2.53 -36.38 14.83
N THR A 22 2.21 -35.48 15.76
CA THR A 22 1.77 -34.14 15.39
C THR A 22 2.91 -33.50 14.60
N SER A 23 2.72 -33.36 13.28
CA SER A 23 3.61 -32.58 12.43
C SER A 23 3.73 -31.13 12.92
N PRO A 24 4.85 -30.43 12.61
CA PRO A 24 5.42 -29.42 13.50
C PRO A 24 4.77 -28.02 13.42
N PRO A 25 4.96 -27.19 14.47
CA PRO A 25 4.49 -25.80 14.57
C PRO A 25 5.08 -24.82 13.52
N THR A 26 5.93 -25.29 12.60
CA THR A 26 6.62 -24.46 11.60
C THR A 26 5.70 -23.91 10.54
N VAL A 27 4.77 -24.71 9.98
CA VAL A 27 3.86 -24.26 8.90
C VAL A 27 2.88 -23.19 9.39
N ALA A 28 2.37 -23.33 10.62
CA ALA A 28 1.52 -22.33 11.24
C ALA A 28 2.28 -21.03 11.54
N MET A 29 3.53 -21.13 11.99
CA MET A 29 4.40 -19.96 12.17
C MET A 29 4.70 -19.23 10.85
N ASP A 30 4.93 -19.97 9.76
CA ASP A 30 5.25 -19.39 8.46
C ASP A 30 4.06 -18.64 7.86
N ALA A 31 2.85 -19.21 7.94
CA ALA A 31 1.62 -18.55 7.52
C ALA A 31 1.35 -17.26 8.34
N GLN A 32 1.61 -17.29 9.65
CA GLN A 32 1.40 -16.13 10.51
C GLN A 32 2.41 -15.01 10.24
N LYS A 33 3.67 -15.34 9.92
CA LYS A 33 4.67 -14.37 9.47
C LYS A 33 4.30 -13.74 8.12
N GLN A 34 3.81 -14.55 7.17
CA GLN A 34 3.35 -14.05 5.88
C GLN A 34 2.17 -13.09 6.02
N LEU A 35 1.18 -13.43 6.86
CA LEU A 35 0.04 -12.55 7.13
C LEU A 35 0.46 -11.23 7.78
N GLN A 36 1.43 -11.27 8.70
CA GLN A 36 1.97 -10.04 9.30
C GLN A 36 2.64 -9.16 8.24
N ALA A 37 3.54 -9.73 7.42
CA ALA A 37 4.23 -8.99 6.37
C ALA A 37 3.25 -8.36 5.36
N LEU A 38 2.24 -9.11 4.92
CA LEU A 38 1.21 -8.59 4.02
C LEU A 38 0.36 -7.48 4.66
N SER A 39 0.10 -7.57 5.97
CA SER A 39 -0.63 -6.54 6.69
C SER A 39 0.18 -5.25 6.80
N ASP A 40 1.48 -5.37 7.08
CA ASP A 40 2.40 -4.22 7.15
C ASP A 40 2.54 -3.54 5.78
N GLU A 41 2.73 -4.32 4.71
CA GLU A 41 2.77 -3.81 3.33
C GLU A 41 1.45 -3.13 2.92
N PHE A 42 0.30 -3.73 3.29
CA PHE A 42 -1.00 -3.15 3.00
C PHE A 42 -1.21 -1.82 3.75
N GLN A 43 -0.81 -1.75 5.02
CA GLN A 43 -0.87 -0.52 5.79
C GLN A 43 0.01 0.57 5.17
N GLN A 44 1.21 0.20 4.71
CA GLN A 44 2.10 1.14 4.01
C GLN A 44 1.47 1.65 2.70
N LEU A 45 0.87 0.78 1.89
CA LEU A 45 0.18 1.17 0.65
C LEU A 45 -0.96 2.15 0.93
N GLN A 46 -1.71 1.96 2.01
CA GLN A 46 -2.79 2.87 2.41
C GLN A 46 -2.26 4.25 2.77
N THR A 47 -1.18 4.33 3.55
CA THR A 47 -0.54 5.62 3.88
C THR A 47 0.03 6.32 2.65
N GLU A 48 0.62 5.57 1.72
CA GLU A 48 1.11 6.13 0.46
C GLU A 48 -0.04 6.65 -0.42
N LEU A 49 -1.16 5.92 -0.49
CA LEU A 49 -2.37 6.35 -1.20
C LEU A 49 -2.94 7.65 -0.63
N GLU A 50 -3.07 7.75 0.70
CA GLU A 50 -3.51 8.99 1.37
C GLU A 50 -2.62 10.18 0.97
N GLY A 51 -1.29 10.00 1.01
CA GLY A 51 -0.35 11.04 0.59
C GLY A 51 -0.48 11.44 -0.89
N LEU A 52 -0.75 10.47 -1.78
CA LEU A 52 -0.97 10.76 -3.21
C LEU A 52 -2.28 11.50 -3.45
N VAL A 53 -3.35 11.14 -2.73
CA VAL A 53 -4.65 11.83 -2.81
C VAL A 53 -4.51 13.28 -2.35
N ASP A 54 -3.85 13.52 -1.22
CA ASP A 54 -3.57 14.87 -0.71
C ASP A 54 -2.75 15.69 -1.73
N ALA A 55 -1.72 15.08 -2.33
CA ALA A 55 -0.92 15.73 -3.35
C ALA A 55 -1.75 16.08 -4.61
N ARG A 56 -2.65 15.19 -5.05
CA ARG A 56 -3.56 15.43 -6.17
C ARG A 56 -4.53 16.58 -5.89
N GLN A 57 -5.12 16.62 -4.69
CA GLN A 57 -6.02 17.72 -4.28
C GLN A 57 -5.29 19.06 -4.28
N LYS A 58 -4.04 19.09 -3.81
CA LYS A 58 -3.22 20.30 -3.84
C LYS A 58 -2.93 20.78 -5.26
N LEU A 59 -2.60 19.86 -6.18
CA LEU A 59 -2.38 20.21 -7.58
C LEU A 59 -3.65 20.73 -8.26
N GLU A 60 -4.81 20.14 -7.96
CA GLU A 60 -6.09 20.61 -8.48
C GLU A 60 -6.40 22.04 -8.01
N SER A 61 -6.18 22.35 -6.72
CA SER A 61 -6.35 23.72 -6.23
C SER A 61 -5.42 24.71 -6.94
N GLN A 62 -4.16 24.33 -7.16
CA GLN A 62 -3.21 25.16 -7.94
C GLN A 62 -3.63 25.31 -9.39
N GLN A 63 -4.19 24.27 -10.01
CA GLN A 63 -4.68 24.31 -11.37
C GLN A 63 -5.82 25.32 -11.50
N GLN A 64 -6.81 25.25 -10.61
CA GLN A 64 -7.95 26.16 -10.60
C GLN A 64 -7.53 27.61 -10.41
N GLU A 65 -6.59 27.87 -9.50
CA GLU A 65 -6.02 29.21 -9.30
C GLU A 65 -5.36 29.73 -10.59
N ASN A 66 -4.53 28.92 -11.24
CA ASN A 66 -3.84 29.32 -12.47
C ASN A 66 -4.80 29.47 -13.66
N GLN A 67 -5.87 28.67 -13.74
CA GLN A 67 -6.94 28.82 -14.72
C GLN A 67 -7.72 30.13 -14.49
N GLY A 68 -7.93 30.51 -13.25
CA GLY A 68 -8.49 31.82 -12.88
C GLY A 68 -7.62 32.95 -13.42
N VAL A 69 -6.31 32.93 -13.13
CA VAL A 69 -5.36 33.94 -13.63
C VAL A 69 -5.33 33.97 -15.17
N GLN A 70 -5.32 32.82 -15.83
CA GLN A 70 -5.38 32.73 -17.29
C GLN A 70 -6.66 33.38 -17.84
N SER A 71 -7.79 33.15 -17.19
CA SER A 71 -9.09 33.70 -17.58
C SER A 71 -9.13 35.22 -17.38
N GLU A 72 -8.56 35.73 -16.29
CA GLU A 72 -8.40 37.17 -16.06
C GLU A 72 -7.51 37.80 -17.13
N PHE A 73 -6.38 37.16 -17.47
CA PHE A 73 -5.46 37.64 -18.51
C PHE A 73 -6.12 37.72 -19.89
N ALA A 74 -7.00 36.78 -20.22
CA ALA A 74 -7.75 36.78 -21.47
C ALA A 74 -8.75 37.94 -21.57
N GLN A 75 -9.15 38.54 -20.44
CA GLN A 75 -10.06 39.69 -20.39
C GLN A 75 -9.33 41.04 -20.38
N LEU A 76 -8.01 41.04 -20.20
CA LEU A 76 -7.22 42.27 -20.21
C LEU A 76 -7.04 42.81 -21.63
N ASP A 77 -7.08 44.15 -21.77
CA ASP A 77 -6.70 44.83 -23.01
C ASP A 77 -5.22 44.58 -23.34
N ASP A 78 -4.84 44.67 -24.60
CA ASP A 78 -3.44 44.45 -25.04
C ASP A 78 -2.46 45.51 -24.52
N GLU A 79 -2.96 46.72 -24.23
CA GLU A 79 -2.18 47.82 -23.63
C GLU A 79 -2.09 47.74 -22.09
N SER A 80 -2.66 46.69 -21.47
CA SER A 80 -2.65 46.53 -20.02
C SER A 80 -1.23 46.34 -19.49
N ASN A 81 -0.87 47.09 -18.44
CA ASN A 81 0.41 46.92 -17.78
C ASN A 81 0.37 45.72 -16.82
N ILE A 82 1.17 44.70 -17.08
CA ILE A 82 1.34 43.55 -16.18
C ILE A 82 2.57 43.78 -15.29
N TYR A 83 2.44 43.46 -14.00
CA TYR A 83 3.52 43.55 -13.03
C TYR A 83 3.65 42.24 -12.25
N LYS A 84 4.88 41.75 -12.09
CA LYS A 84 5.21 40.59 -11.27
C LYS A 84 5.85 41.04 -9.95
N LEU A 85 5.35 40.55 -8.83
CA LEU A 85 5.96 40.78 -7.52
C LEU A 85 7.21 39.89 -7.36
N VAL A 86 8.36 40.51 -7.10
CA VAL A 86 9.64 39.85 -6.82
C VAL A 86 10.23 40.46 -5.56
N GLY A 87 10.13 39.74 -4.43
CA GLY A 87 10.49 40.28 -3.13
C GLY A 87 9.64 41.51 -2.79
N PRO A 88 10.23 42.66 -2.39
CA PRO A 88 9.49 43.88 -2.11
C PRO A 88 9.17 44.75 -3.35
N VAL A 89 9.50 44.31 -4.57
CA VAL A 89 9.43 45.13 -5.79
C VAL A 89 8.45 44.56 -6.83
N LEU A 90 7.74 45.44 -7.54
CA LEU A 90 6.94 45.12 -8.72
C LEU A 90 7.77 45.36 -9.99
N LEU A 91 7.99 44.30 -10.78
CA LEU A 91 8.68 44.37 -12.06
C LEU A 91 7.63 44.38 -13.18
N LYS A 92 7.69 45.38 -14.06
CA LYS A 92 6.85 45.40 -15.27
C LYS A 92 7.23 44.21 -16.16
N GLN A 93 6.24 43.46 -16.61
CA GLN A 93 6.41 42.31 -17.48
C GLN A 93 5.55 42.47 -18.74
N ASP A 94 6.02 41.94 -19.86
CA ASP A 94 5.24 41.86 -21.08
C ASP A 94 4.05 40.90 -20.92
N LYS A 95 2.89 41.25 -21.50
CA LYS A 95 1.66 40.46 -21.38
C LYS A 95 1.81 39.08 -22.01
N ALA A 96 2.46 38.97 -23.17
CA ALA A 96 2.66 37.70 -23.84
C ALA A 96 3.59 36.80 -23.01
N GLU A 97 4.68 37.34 -22.48
CA GLU A 97 5.58 36.59 -21.59
C GLU A 97 4.88 36.11 -20.32
N ALA A 98 4.07 36.97 -19.68
CA ALA A 98 3.33 36.61 -18.48
C ALA A 98 2.29 35.52 -18.79
N THR A 99 1.60 35.61 -19.93
CA THR A 99 0.63 34.60 -20.40
C THR A 99 1.31 33.26 -20.69
N MET A 100 2.46 33.27 -21.35
CA MET A 100 3.25 32.06 -21.60
C MET A 100 3.69 31.38 -20.29
N ALA A 101 4.05 32.16 -19.27
CA ALA A 101 4.42 31.61 -17.96
C ALA A 101 3.23 30.92 -17.27
N VAL A 102 2.03 31.52 -17.32
CA VAL A 102 0.80 30.91 -16.77
C VAL A 102 0.45 29.62 -17.53
N ASN A 103 0.51 29.64 -18.87
CA ASN A 103 0.23 28.47 -19.68
C ASN A 103 1.23 27.33 -19.42
N GLY A 104 2.53 27.65 -19.35
CA GLY A 104 3.55 26.65 -19.03
C GLY A 104 3.36 26.05 -17.62
N ARG A 105 2.88 26.85 -16.67
CA ARG A 105 2.53 26.35 -15.32
C ARG A 105 1.34 25.39 -15.37
N LEU A 106 0.29 25.72 -16.13
CA LEU A 106 -0.87 24.85 -16.31
C LEU A 106 -0.50 23.52 -16.96
N GLU A 107 0.29 23.55 -18.03
CA GLU A 107 0.77 22.32 -18.69
C GLU A 107 1.59 21.43 -17.75
N PHE A 108 2.43 22.03 -16.91
CA PHE A 108 3.19 21.28 -15.90
C PHE A 108 2.25 20.64 -14.87
N ILE A 109 1.31 21.41 -14.32
CA ILE A 109 0.35 20.90 -13.33
C ILE A 109 -0.49 19.75 -13.93
N GLU A 110 -0.97 19.87 -15.17
CA GLU A 110 -1.72 18.81 -15.84
C GLU A 110 -0.91 17.52 -16.00
N LYS A 111 0.37 17.63 -16.37
CA LYS A 111 1.26 16.46 -16.47
C LYS A 111 1.46 15.81 -15.11
N GLU A 112 1.66 16.60 -14.07
CA GLU A 112 1.82 16.09 -12.71
C GLU A 112 0.55 15.44 -12.16
N ILE A 113 -0.63 16.01 -12.42
CA ILE A 113 -1.91 15.38 -12.06
C ILE A 113 -2.02 14.00 -12.72
N LYS A 114 -1.77 13.90 -14.02
CA LYS A 114 -1.80 12.61 -14.74
C LYS A 114 -0.81 11.59 -14.18
N ARG A 115 0.39 12.04 -13.80
CA ARG A 115 1.40 11.18 -13.16
C ARG A 115 0.89 10.64 -11.83
N ILE A 116 0.37 11.51 -10.96
CA ILE A 116 -0.14 11.11 -9.65
C ILE A 116 -1.37 10.21 -9.79
N GLU A 117 -2.28 10.48 -10.71
CA GLU A 117 -3.42 9.60 -10.98
C GLU A 117 -2.98 8.19 -11.41
N GLY A 118 -1.94 8.10 -12.25
CA GLY A 118 -1.34 6.82 -12.60
C GLY A 118 -0.74 6.07 -11.40
N GLU A 119 -0.05 6.80 -10.51
CA GLU A 119 0.49 6.22 -9.26
C GLU A 119 -0.62 5.74 -8.31
N ILE A 120 -1.71 6.52 -8.18
CA ILE A 120 -2.89 6.12 -7.39
C ILE A 120 -3.44 4.81 -7.93
N THR A 121 -3.73 4.72 -9.23
CA THR A 121 -4.26 3.50 -9.85
C THR A 121 -3.33 2.29 -9.62
N GLU A 122 -2.01 2.46 -9.82
CA GLU A 122 -1.05 1.38 -9.58
C GLU A 122 -1.06 0.89 -8.12
N LYS A 123 -1.17 1.81 -7.17
CA LYS A 123 -1.18 1.51 -5.73
C LYS A 123 -2.49 0.88 -5.29
N GLU A 124 -3.62 1.31 -5.85
CA GLU A 124 -4.93 0.68 -5.66
C GLU A 124 -4.92 -0.77 -6.14
N GLU A 125 -4.45 -1.03 -7.37
CA GLU A 125 -4.32 -2.39 -7.91
C GLU A 125 -3.40 -3.28 -7.06
N LYS A 126 -2.28 -2.73 -6.59
CA LYS A 126 -1.38 -3.44 -5.66
C LYS A 126 -2.09 -3.76 -4.34
N GLY A 127 -2.83 -2.80 -3.80
CA GLY A 127 -3.61 -2.97 -2.58
C GLY A 127 -4.69 -4.05 -2.71
N GLU A 128 -5.38 -4.13 -3.85
CA GLU A 128 -6.36 -5.17 -4.13
C GLU A 128 -5.72 -6.57 -4.21
N LYS A 129 -4.59 -6.71 -4.91
CA LYS A 129 -3.84 -7.98 -4.99
C LYS A 129 -3.41 -8.46 -3.61
N LYS A 130 -2.89 -7.55 -2.78
CA LYS A 130 -2.48 -7.87 -1.40
C LYS A 130 -3.66 -8.29 -0.52
N ARG A 131 -4.81 -7.62 -0.64
CA ARG A 131 -6.05 -8.04 0.04
C ARG A 131 -6.48 -9.44 -0.39
N ALA A 132 -6.41 -9.76 -1.68
CA ALA A 132 -6.75 -11.09 -2.18
C ALA A 132 -5.79 -12.18 -1.65
N GLU A 133 -4.49 -11.90 -1.61
CA GLU A 133 -3.47 -12.81 -1.03
C GLU A 133 -3.76 -13.10 0.46
N VAL A 134 -4.09 -12.06 1.24
CA VAL A 134 -4.47 -12.21 2.65
C VAL A 134 -5.67 -13.13 2.82
N LEU A 135 -6.74 -12.91 2.05
CA LEU A 135 -7.94 -13.75 2.10
C LEU A 135 -7.63 -15.21 1.73
N GLN A 136 -6.77 -15.43 0.73
CA GLN A 136 -6.37 -16.77 0.31
C GLN A 136 -5.60 -17.49 1.43
N ILE A 137 -4.64 -16.84 2.08
CA ILE A 137 -3.86 -17.45 3.17
C ILE A 137 -4.77 -17.75 4.36
N GLN A 138 -5.69 -16.84 4.70
CA GLN A 138 -6.66 -17.06 5.78
C GLN A 138 -7.57 -18.26 5.50
N ALA A 139 -8.09 -18.39 4.27
CA ALA A 139 -8.91 -19.53 3.87
C ALA A 139 -8.14 -20.86 3.91
N GLN A 140 -6.89 -20.86 3.46
CA GLN A 140 -6.02 -22.05 3.52
C GLN A 140 -5.73 -22.48 4.97
N ALA A 141 -5.44 -21.52 5.85
CA ALA A 141 -5.18 -21.79 7.27
C ALA A 141 -6.41 -22.42 7.95
N GLN A 142 -7.62 -21.92 7.67
CA GLN A 142 -8.87 -22.48 8.20
C GLN A 142 -9.14 -23.90 7.69
N ALA A 143 -8.95 -24.14 6.39
CA ALA A 143 -9.14 -25.47 5.80
C ALA A 143 -8.18 -26.52 6.39
N GLN A 144 -6.92 -26.13 6.62
CA GLN A 144 -5.93 -27.01 7.25
C GLN A 144 -6.27 -27.31 8.72
N GLN A 145 -6.75 -26.32 9.48
CA GLN A 145 -7.23 -26.55 10.85
C GLN A 145 -8.40 -27.54 10.90
N GLN A 146 -9.37 -27.42 9.98
CA GLN A 146 -10.51 -28.35 9.89
C GLN A 146 -10.07 -29.78 9.53
N GLN A 147 -9.12 -29.94 8.60
CA GLN A 147 -8.59 -31.26 8.24
C GLN A 147 -7.83 -31.92 9.40
N GLN A 148 -7.06 -31.14 10.18
CA GLN A 148 -6.37 -31.65 11.36
C GLN A 148 -7.35 -32.02 12.49
N ALA A 149 -8.42 -31.25 12.69
CA ALA A 149 -9.46 -31.56 13.69
C ALA A 149 -10.27 -32.81 13.31
N ALA A 150 -10.54 -33.02 12.02
CA ALA A 150 -11.22 -34.22 11.52
C ALA A 150 -10.31 -35.46 11.61
N ALA A 151 -9.01 -35.32 11.34
CA ALA A 151 -8.05 -36.41 11.48
C ALA A 151 -7.72 -36.76 12.95
N ALA A 152 -7.87 -35.82 13.88
CA ALA A 152 -7.70 -36.06 15.31
C ALA A 152 -8.93 -36.67 16.00
N SER A 153 -10.10 -36.63 15.35
CA SER A 153 -11.36 -37.18 15.87
C SER A 153 -11.78 -38.52 15.24
N ALA A 154 -10.98 -39.05 14.29
CA ALA A 154 -11.14 -40.36 13.66
C ALA A 154 -10.12 -41.39 14.21
#